data_AF-A0A970KHA0-F1
#
_entry.id   AF-A0A970KHA0-F1
#
_cell.length_a   1.000
_cell.length_b   1.000
_cell.length_c   1.000
_cell.angle_alpha   90.00
_cell.angle_beta   90.00
_cell.angle_gamma   90.00
#
_symmetry.space_group_name_H-M   'P 1'
#
loop_
_entity.id
_entity.type
_entity.pdbx_description
1 polymer ?
#
loop_
_entity_poly.entity_id
_entity_poly.type
_entity_poly.pdbx_seq_one_letter_code
_entity_poly.pdbx_strand_id
1 'polypeptide(L)'
;MDYQKIKEKIDLDIVRKYPKEKLKEYRLVPVYKEGRVVFFASDKKPPLPLLDELEVYGQTDIQILLIPSYDLNTLINEYLEAPLETVEGMIDDLKSVSEDFTGIELEAKVENLEELAQEAPIIKLVNAIITTALKKNASDIHLEPFENTVKLRYRIDGILYDNPAPPRKLFPAITTRIKIMAGLNIAERRLPQEG
;
A
#
# COMPACT_ATOMS: atom_id res chain seq x y z
N MET A 1 25.74 -10.67 12.30
CA MET A 1 26.20 -9.84 11.14
C MET A 1 25.78 -8.42 11.43
N ASP A 2 26.56 -7.42 11.01
CA ASP A 2 26.25 -6.00 11.24
C ASP A 2 25.18 -5.52 10.23
N TYR A 3 24.16 -4.80 10.70
CA TYR A 3 23.06 -4.26 9.88
C TYR A 3 23.55 -3.50 8.65
N GLN A 4 24.61 -2.70 8.80
CA GLN A 4 25.17 -1.92 7.69
C GLN A 4 25.65 -2.80 6.54
N LYS A 5 26.25 -3.96 6.85
CA LYS A 5 26.71 -4.92 5.83
C LYS A 5 25.57 -5.65 5.13
N ILE A 6 24.43 -5.81 5.81
CA ILE A 6 23.22 -6.41 5.23
C ILE A 6 22.56 -5.41 4.29
N LYS A 7 22.41 -4.16 4.74
CA LYS A 7 21.80 -3.07 3.97
C LYS A 7 22.51 -2.84 2.63
N GLU A 8 23.85 -2.83 2.62
CA GLU A 8 24.64 -2.68 1.39
C GLU A 8 24.45 -3.81 0.37
N LYS A 9 23.94 -4.96 0.82
CA LYS A 9 23.72 -6.13 -0.03
C LYS A 9 22.26 -6.29 -0.47
N ILE A 10 21.33 -5.45 -0.02
CA ILE A 10 19.90 -5.65 -0.33
C ILE A 10 19.64 -5.56 -1.83
N ASP A 11 19.11 -6.64 -2.38
CA ASP A 11 18.64 -6.76 -3.75
C ASP A 11 17.11 -6.61 -3.78
N LEU A 12 16.65 -5.47 -4.31
CA LEU A 12 15.24 -5.11 -4.38
C LEU A 12 14.41 -6.06 -5.25
N ASP A 13 15.02 -6.70 -6.26
CA ASP A 13 14.29 -7.62 -7.13
C ASP A 13 13.96 -8.92 -6.38
N ILE A 14 14.82 -9.33 -5.44
CA ILE A 14 14.54 -10.44 -4.53
C ILE A 14 13.46 -10.06 -3.53
N VAL A 15 13.53 -8.86 -2.94
CA VAL A 15 12.50 -8.38 -2.00
C VAL A 15 11.11 -8.42 -2.65
N ARG A 16 11.02 -7.99 -3.91
CA ARG A 16 9.76 -7.98 -4.69
C ARG A 16 9.26 -9.36 -5.09
N LYS A 17 10.13 -10.37 -5.13
CA LYS A 17 9.78 -11.72 -5.55
C LYS A 17 8.84 -12.40 -4.55
N TYR A 18 9.00 -12.15 -3.26
CA TYR A 18 8.29 -12.85 -2.19
C TYR A 18 7.04 -12.10 -1.70
N PRO A 19 6.00 -12.81 -1.20
CA PRO A 19 4.76 -12.17 -0.73
C PRO A 19 4.99 -11.32 0.52
N LYS A 20 4.80 -10.01 0.41
CA LYS A 20 5.12 -9.04 1.48
C LYS A 20 4.34 -9.31 2.77
N GLU A 21 3.10 -9.76 2.68
CA GLU A 21 2.24 -10.06 3.83
C GLU A 21 2.86 -11.16 4.70
N LYS A 22 3.28 -12.26 4.07
CA LYS A 22 3.97 -13.37 4.77
C LYS A 22 5.33 -12.93 5.33
N LEU A 23 6.10 -12.15 4.57
CA LEU A 23 7.37 -11.61 5.03
C LEU A 23 7.21 -10.77 6.30
N LYS A 24 6.18 -9.94 6.37
CA LYS A 24 5.86 -9.14 7.57
C LYS A 24 5.38 -10.01 8.72
N GLU A 25 4.40 -10.87 8.49
CA GLU A 25 3.80 -11.76 9.50
C GLU A 25 4.88 -12.59 10.21
N TYR A 26 5.77 -13.19 9.44
CA TYR A 26 6.82 -14.06 9.96
C TYR A 26 8.14 -13.34 10.26
N ARG A 27 8.19 -12.02 10.05
CA ARG A 27 9.35 -11.16 10.32
C ARG A 27 10.61 -11.65 9.59
N LEU A 28 10.50 -11.69 8.28
CA LEU A 28 11.53 -12.15 7.35
C LEU A 28 11.73 -11.11 6.25
N VAL A 29 12.97 -10.70 6.03
CA VAL A 29 13.32 -9.77 4.93
C VAL A 29 14.33 -10.46 4.02
N PRO A 30 14.00 -10.75 2.75
CA PRO A 30 14.98 -11.22 1.77
C PRO A 30 16.05 -10.15 1.59
N VAL A 31 17.32 -10.53 1.67
CA VAL A 31 18.44 -9.59 1.57
C VAL A 31 19.11 -9.72 0.21
N TYR A 32 19.73 -10.87 -0.06
CA TYR A 32 20.46 -11.11 -1.30
C TYR A 32 20.43 -12.59 -1.68
N LYS A 33 20.87 -12.90 -2.89
CA LYS A 33 20.99 -14.28 -3.40
C LYS A 33 22.42 -14.55 -3.83
N GLU A 34 22.92 -15.73 -3.47
CA GLU A 34 24.18 -16.29 -3.99
C GLU A 34 23.89 -17.66 -4.60
N GLY A 35 24.03 -17.78 -5.92
CA GLY A 35 23.73 -19.02 -6.63
C GLY A 35 22.25 -19.42 -6.50
N ARG A 36 21.96 -20.49 -5.76
CA ARG A 36 20.58 -20.94 -5.46
C ARG A 36 20.08 -20.53 -4.08
N VAL A 37 20.96 -20.00 -3.23
CA VAL A 37 20.65 -19.69 -1.84
C VAL A 37 20.19 -18.24 -1.72
N VAL A 38 19.04 -18.01 -1.11
CA VAL A 38 18.55 -16.68 -0.73
C VAL A 38 18.75 -16.49 0.77
N PHE A 39 19.39 -15.38 1.13
CA PHE A 39 19.64 -15.01 2.51
C PHE A 39 18.50 -14.12 3.01
N PHE A 40 17.85 -14.55 4.09
CA PHE A 40 16.79 -13.80 4.76
C PHE A 40 17.27 -13.29 6.11
N ALA A 41 17.03 -12.02 6.40
CA ALA A 41 17.21 -11.47 7.73
C ALA A 41 15.99 -11.76 8.60
N SER A 42 16.21 -12.19 9.84
CA SER A 42 15.17 -12.36 10.87
C SER A 42 15.74 -12.12 12.26
N ASP A 43 14.87 -11.80 13.21
CA ASP A 43 15.23 -11.60 14.62
C ASP A 43 14.92 -12.81 15.50
N LYS A 44 14.33 -13.83 14.90
CA LYS A 44 14.00 -15.10 15.54
C LYS A 44 14.15 -16.22 14.53
N LYS A 45 14.20 -17.46 15.03
CA LYS A 45 14.23 -18.63 14.15
C LYS A 45 12.81 -18.86 13.61
N PRO A 46 12.60 -18.78 12.28
CA PRO A 46 11.30 -19.06 11.67
C PRO A 46 10.99 -20.57 11.74
N PRO A 47 9.70 -20.95 11.72
CA PRO A 47 9.28 -22.35 11.70
C PRO A 47 9.71 -23.01 10.38
N LEU A 48 10.21 -24.26 10.45
CA LEU A 48 10.69 -24.99 9.26
C LEU A 48 9.64 -25.13 8.15
N PRO A 49 8.36 -25.44 8.43
CA PRO A 49 7.35 -25.56 7.36
C PRO A 49 7.18 -24.29 6.52
N LEU A 50 7.40 -23.11 7.11
CA LEU A 50 7.38 -21.85 6.39
C LEU A 50 8.60 -21.71 5.47
N LEU A 51 9.77 -22.14 5.94
CA LEU A 51 10.98 -22.12 5.12
C LEU A 51 10.80 -23.01 3.90
N ASP A 52 10.32 -24.24 4.09
CA ASP A 52 10.05 -25.18 3.00
C ASP A 52 9.06 -24.56 1.99
N GLU A 53 8.02 -23.87 2.47
CA GLU A 53 7.06 -23.19 1.60
C GLU A 53 7.72 -22.06 0.79
N LEU A 54 8.54 -21.22 1.43
CA LEU A 54 9.24 -20.13 0.77
C LEU A 54 10.33 -20.63 -0.19
N GLU A 55 10.97 -21.75 0.11
CA GLU A 55 11.93 -22.42 -0.77
C GLU A 55 11.24 -22.94 -2.05
N VAL A 56 10.09 -23.61 -1.90
CA VAL A 56 9.27 -24.08 -3.03
C VAL A 56 8.79 -22.90 -3.88
N TYR A 57 8.25 -21.86 -3.24
CA TYR A 57 7.78 -20.65 -3.91
C TYR A 57 8.93 -19.95 -4.66
N GLY A 58 10.09 -19.83 -4.02
CA GLY A 58 11.27 -19.17 -4.58
C GLY A 58 12.02 -20.01 -5.61
N GLN A 59 11.83 -21.34 -5.64
CA GLN A 59 12.72 -22.30 -6.30
C GLN A 59 14.19 -22.08 -5.89
N THR A 60 14.40 -21.89 -4.60
CA THR A 60 15.67 -21.48 -3.98
C THR A 60 15.85 -22.19 -2.66
N ASP A 61 17.09 -22.36 -2.22
CA ASP A 61 17.39 -22.74 -0.85
C ASP A 61 17.38 -21.47 0.03
N ILE A 62 17.02 -21.56 1.30
CA ILE A 62 16.96 -20.40 2.21
C ILE A 62 17.99 -20.52 3.33
N GLN A 63 18.72 -19.44 3.57
CA GLN A 63 19.55 -19.27 4.77
C GLN A 63 19.08 -18.09 5.60
N ILE A 64 19.02 -18.30 6.92
CA ILE A 64 18.59 -17.27 7.87
C ILE A 64 19.79 -16.58 8.50
N LEU A 65 19.84 -15.27 8.32
CA LEU A 65 20.72 -14.35 9.01
C LEU A 65 19.99 -13.82 10.25
N LEU A 66 20.38 -14.29 11.43
CA LEU A 66 19.86 -13.76 12.69
C LEU A 66 20.45 -12.38 12.97
N ILE A 67 19.57 -11.40 13.20
CA ILE A 67 19.90 -10.01 13.50
C ILE A 67 19.09 -9.49 14.69
N PRO A 68 19.52 -8.40 15.35
CA PRO A 68 18.72 -7.76 16.39
C PRO A 68 17.35 -7.28 15.88
N SER A 69 16.32 -7.33 16.73
CA SER A 69 14.96 -6.87 16.38
C SER A 69 14.90 -5.41 15.92
N TYR A 70 15.75 -4.53 16.47
CA TYR A 70 15.82 -3.12 16.06
C TYR A 70 16.25 -2.97 14.60
N ASP A 71 17.29 -3.70 14.19
CA ASP A 71 17.80 -3.68 12.82
C ASP A 71 16.76 -4.27 11.85
N LEU A 72 16.11 -5.37 12.25
CA LEU A 72 15.06 -5.97 11.43
C LEU A 72 13.86 -5.05 11.25
N ASN A 73 13.39 -4.38 12.32
CA ASN A 73 12.29 -3.43 12.22
C ASN A 73 12.63 -2.31 11.23
N THR A 74 13.88 -1.83 11.24
CA THR A 74 14.34 -0.84 10.26
C THR A 74 14.26 -1.38 8.84
N LEU A 75 14.68 -2.63 8.59
CA LEU A 75 14.55 -3.26 7.27
C LEU A 75 13.10 -3.47 6.83
N ILE A 76 12.22 -3.89 7.75
CA ILE A 76 10.79 -4.06 7.45
C ILE A 76 10.19 -2.72 7.03
N ASN A 77 10.46 -1.65 7.78
CA ASN A 77 9.91 -0.32 7.51
C ASN A 77 10.47 0.28 6.21
N GLU A 78 11.76 0.06 5.90
CA GLU A 78 12.39 0.63 4.70
C GLU A 78 12.05 -0.15 3.41
N TYR A 79 11.90 -1.47 3.49
CA TYR A 79 11.86 -2.34 2.30
C TYR A 79 10.57 -3.14 2.12
N LEU A 80 9.83 -3.44 3.20
CA LEU A 80 8.58 -4.19 3.14
C LEU A 80 7.34 -3.31 3.33
N GLU A 81 7.46 -2.22 4.09
CA GLU A 81 6.45 -1.19 4.18
C GLU A 81 6.67 -0.16 3.07
N ALA A 82 5.61 0.14 2.31
CA ALA A 82 5.59 1.43 1.65
C ALA A 82 5.48 2.47 2.79
N PRO A 83 6.29 3.54 2.81
CA PRO A 83 6.25 4.49 3.91
C PRO A 83 4.81 4.94 4.13
N LEU A 84 4.32 5.01 5.38
CA LEU A 84 2.95 5.46 5.69
C LEU A 84 2.63 6.86 5.15
N GLU A 85 3.65 7.61 4.73
CA GLU A 85 3.54 8.90 4.05
C GLU A 85 3.31 8.79 2.53
N THR A 86 3.46 7.60 1.95
CA THR A 86 3.23 7.31 0.54
C THR A 86 1.81 6.81 0.32
N VAL A 87 1.27 7.13 -0.86
CA VAL A 87 -0.07 6.69 -1.27
C VAL A 87 -0.21 5.17 -1.22
N GLU A 88 0.84 4.43 -1.59
CA GLU A 88 0.86 2.97 -1.52
C GLU A 88 0.73 2.44 -0.08
N GLY A 89 1.50 2.99 0.86
CA GLY A 89 1.44 2.59 2.27
C GLY A 89 0.08 2.87 2.91
N MET A 90 -0.51 4.03 2.61
CA MET A 90 -1.85 4.38 3.08
C MET A 90 -2.94 3.51 2.45
N ILE A 91 -2.80 3.15 1.17
CA ILE A 91 -3.74 2.24 0.50
C ILE A 91 -3.68 0.84 1.10
N ASP A 92 -2.49 0.33 1.42
CA ASP A 92 -2.36 -0.98 2.03
C ASP A 92 -2.91 -1.02 3.47
N ASP A 93 -2.69 0.03 4.27
CA ASP A 93 -3.30 0.19 5.59
C ASP A 93 -4.85 0.24 5.50
N LEU A 94 -5.38 0.98 4.51
CA LEU A 94 -6.81 1.06 4.26
C LEU A 94 -7.41 -0.25 3.72
N LYS A 95 -6.64 -1.08 3.01
CA LYS A 95 -7.10 -2.43 2.62
C LYS A 95 -7.31 -3.31 3.84
N SER A 96 -6.42 -3.26 4.84
CA SER A 96 -6.62 -3.99 6.10
C SER A 96 -7.82 -3.48 6.89
N VAL A 97 -8.08 -2.16 6.89
CA VAL A 97 -9.27 -1.58 7.56
C VAL A 97 -10.56 -1.82 6.75
N SER A 98 -10.47 -2.11 5.45
CA SER A 98 -11.64 -2.37 4.58
C SER A 98 -12.45 -3.62 4.96
N GLU A 99 -11.90 -4.50 5.79
CA GLU A 99 -12.61 -5.63 6.41
C GLU A 99 -13.50 -5.19 7.58
N ASP A 100 -13.17 -4.12 8.31
CA ASP A 100 -14.02 -3.52 9.34
C ASP A 100 -15.16 -2.67 8.72
N PHE A 101 -14.98 -2.19 7.49
CA PHE A 101 -16.03 -1.50 6.72
C PHE A 101 -17.10 -2.44 6.14
N THR A 102 -17.24 -3.66 6.66
CA THR A 102 -18.18 -4.71 6.21
C THR A 102 -19.66 -4.33 6.30
N GLY A 103 -20.01 -3.21 6.93
CA GLY A 103 -21.38 -2.69 6.99
C GLY A 103 -21.77 -1.70 5.88
N ILE A 104 -20.86 -1.33 4.95
CA ILE A 104 -21.17 -0.34 3.92
C ILE A 104 -21.87 -1.04 2.73
N GLU A 105 -23.18 -1.25 2.87
CA GLU A 105 -24.05 -1.43 1.71
C GLU A 105 -23.86 -0.25 0.74
N LEU A 106 -23.91 -0.53 -0.56
CA LEU A 106 -23.79 0.44 -1.66
C LEU A 106 -24.85 1.57 -1.62
N GLU A 107 -25.75 1.57 -0.64
CA GLU A 107 -26.79 2.56 -0.36
C GLU A 107 -26.61 3.28 0.98
N ALA A 108 -25.38 3.54 1.42
CA ALA A 108 -25.17 4.40 2.59
C ALA A 108 -25.83 5.78 2.40
N LYS A 109 -26.68 6.18 3.36
CA LYS A 109 -27.27 7.53 3.41
C LYS A 109 -26.18 8.59 3.34
N VAL A 110 -26.49 9.74 2.74
CA VAL A 110 -25.56 10.86 2.55
C VAL A 110 -24.89 11.28 3.87
N GLU A 111 -25.64 11.26 4.98
CA GLU A 111 -25.16 11.58 6.32
C GLU A 111 -23.99 10.68 6.76
N ASN A 112 -24.12 9.35 6.62
CA ASN A 112 -23.06 8.41 6.96
C ASN A 112 -21.81 8.60 6.08
N LEU A 113 -21.99 9.00 4.82
CA LEU A 113 -20.87 9.22 3.90
C LEU A 113 -20.10 10.50 4.19
N GLU A 114 -20.77 11.51 4.75
CA GLU A 114 -20.12 12.73 5.21
C GLU A 114 -19.24 12.44 6.43
N GLU A 115 -19.76 11.69 7.41
CA GLU A 115 -18.98 11.25 8.58
C GLU A 115 -17.75 10.44 8.16
N LEU A 116 -17.94 9.43 7.31
CA LEU A 116 -16.85 8.61 6.76
C LEU A 116 -15.81 9.46 6.01
N ALA A 117 -16.26 10.45 5.24
CA ALA A 117 -15.35 11.35 4.51
C ALA A 117 -14.51 12.24 5.44
N GLN A 118 -14.96 12.46 6.67
CA GLN A 118 -14.24 13.22 7.70
C GLN A 118 -13.34 12.34 8.58
N GLU A 119 -13.38 11.01 8.43
CA GLU A 119 -12.47 10.14 9.15
C GLU A 119 -11.01 10.36 8.75
N ALA A 120 -10.12 10.32 9.75
CA ALA A 120 -8.70 10.59 9.56
C ALA A 120 -8.04 9.76 8.44
N PRO A 121 -8.34 8.46 8.24
CA PRO A 121 -7.76 7.67 7.15
C PRO A 121 -8.17 8.17 5.76
N ILE A 122 -9.44 8.56 5.57
CA ILE A 122 -9.93 9.09 4.28
C ILE A 122 -9.31 10.44 3.98
N ILE A 123 -9.24 11.33 4.98
CA ILE A 123 -8.57 12.63 4.85
C ILE A 123 -7.11 12.46 4.44
N LYS A 124 -6.39 11.57 5.13
CA LYS A 124 -4.97 11.29 4.84
C LYS A 124 -4.78 10.74 3.43
N LEU A 125 -5.60 9.78 3.01
CA LEU A 125 -5.51 9.21 1.66
C LEU A 125 -5.72 10.26 0.58
N VAL A 126 -6.77 11.08 0.69
CA VAL A 126 -7.04 12.14 -0.31
C VAL A 126 -5.89 13.14 -0.35
N ASN A 127 -5.40 13.58 0.80
CA ASN A 127 -4.24 14.46 0.88
C ASN A 127 -2.98 13.84 0.26
N ALA A 128 -2.76 12.54 0.47
CA ALA A 128 -1.62 11.83 -0.11
C ALA A 128 -1.73 11.70 -1.63
N ILE A 129 -2.92 11.43 -2.18
CA ILE A 129 -3.17 11.41 -3.63
C ILE A 129 -2.81 12.78 -4.24
N ILE A 130 -3.33 13.87 -3.65
CA ILE A 130 -3.07 15.23 -4.12
C ILE A 130 -1.57 15.57 -3.99
N THR A 131 -0.96 15.29 -2.84
CA THR A 131 0.46 15.57 -2.59
C THR A 131 1.35 14.77 -3.55
N THR A 132 0.98 13.54 -3.88
CA THR A 132 1.71 12.71 -4.83
C THR A 132 1.61 13.26 -6.25
N ALA A 133 0.43 13.72 -6.66
CA ALA A 133 0.26 14.41 -7.94
C ALA A 133 1.16 15.64 -8.03
N LEU A 134 1.20 16.47 -6.98
CA LEU A 134 2.06 17.65 -6.90
C LEU A 134 3.55 17.26 -6.98
N LYS A 135 4.00 16.28 -6.19
CA LYS A 135 5.39 15.80 -6.21
C LYS A 135 5.80 15.25 -7.58
N LYS A 136 4.86 14.65 -8.31
CA LYS A 136 5.07 14.11 -9.66
C LYS A 136 4.89 15.16 -10.77
N ASN A 137 4.58 16.42 -10.43
CA ASN A 137 4.20 17.47 -11.39
C ASN A 137 3.10 17.01 -12.37
N ALA A 138 2.11 16.27 -11.86
CA ALA A 138 0.98 15.82 -12.67
C ALA A 138 0.04 16.99 -12.98
N SER A 139 -0.40 17.10 -14.23
CA SER A 139 -1.40 18.09 -14.65
C SER A 139 -2.81 17.71 -14.19
N ASP A 140 -3.07 16.40 -14.03
CA ASP A 140 -4.40 15.90 -13.67
C ASP A 140 -4.31 14.64 -12.81
N ILE A 141 -5.31 14.48 -11.96
CA ILE A 141 -5.58 13.28 -11.18
C ILE A 141 -6.87 12.65 -11.72
N HIS A 142 -6.79 11.43 -12.22
CA HIS A 142 -7.92 10.66 -12.71
C HIS A 142 -8.27 9.59 -11.68
N LEU A 143 -9.48 9.67 -11.11
CA LEU A 143 -10.00 8.67 -10.19
C LEU A 143 -11.26 8.05 -10.80
N GLU A 144 -11.12 6.85 -11.37
CA GLU A 144 -12.11 6.23 -12.24
C GLU A 144 -12.71 4.98 -11.59
N PRO A 145 -14.00 4.99 -11.22
CA PRO A 145 -14.67 3.81 -10.69
C PRO A 145 -15.08 2.87 -11.82
N PHE A 146 -14.78 1.58 -11.65
CA PHE A 146 -15.33 0.46 -12.42
C PHE A 146 -16.29 -0.34 -11.52
N GLU A 147 -16.83 -1.43 -12.07
CA GLU A 147 -17.76 -2.30 -11.34
C GLU A 147 -17.17 -2.79 -10.02
N ASN A 148 -15.96 -3.37 -10.05
CA ASN A 148 -15.32 -3.99 -8.89
C ASN A 148 -14.01 -3.32 -8.45
N THR A 149 -13.50 -2.35 -9.21
CA THR A 149 -12.19 -1.74 -8.99
C THR A 149 -12.24 -0.23 -9.19
N VAL A 150 -11.20 0.47 -8.74
CA VAL A 150 -10.96 1.87 -9.05
C VAL A 150 -9.62 1.95 -9.77
N LYS A 151 -9.49 2.82 -10.76
CA LYS A 151 -8.18 3.21 -11.31
C LYS A 151 -7.83 4.60 -10.83
N LEU A 152 -6.60 4.74 -10.33
CA LEU A 152 -5.98 6.02 -10.03
C LEU A 152 -4.88 6.26 -11.07
N ARG A 153 -4.98 7.34 -11.83
CA ARG A 153 -3.99 7.69 -12.85
C ARG A 153 -3.55 9.14 -12.71
N TYR A 154 -2.27 9.40 -12.94
CA TYR A 154 -1.74 10.75 -13.03
C TYR A 154 -1.40 11.07 -14.47
N ARG A 155 -1.79 12.25 -14.95
CA ARG A 155 -1.33 12.75 -16.25
C ARG A 155 -0.04 13.54 -16.04
N ILE A 156 1.08 13.03 -16.53
CA ILE A 156 2.40 13.67 -16.42
C ILE A 156 2.91 13.86 -17.84
N ASP A 157 3.20 15.11 -18.22
CA ASP A 157 3.64 15.47 -19.57
C ASP A 157 2.73 14.92 -20.69
N GLY A 158 1.41 14.93 -20.43
CA GLY A 158 0.40 14.44 -21.36
C GLY A 158 0.16 12.92 -21.38
N ILE A 159 0.96 12.15 -20.64
CA ILE A 159 0.86 10.68 -20.58
C ILE A 159 0.16 10.27 -19.28
N LEU A 160 -0.78 9.31 -19.36
CA LEU A 160 -1.44 8.74 -18.19
C LEU A 160 -0.62 7.58 -17.62
N TYR A 161 -0.30 7.66 -16.32
CA TYR A 161 0.41 6.63 -15.58
C TYR A 161 -0.51 5.97 -14.56
N ASP A 162 -0.65 4.64 -14.64
CA ASP A 162 -1.38 3.85 -13.65
C ASP A 162 -0.66 3.88 -12.31
N ASN A 163 -1.43 4.08 -11.23
CA ASN A 163 -0.94 4.04 -9.86
C ASN A 163 -1.82 3.13 -9.01
N PRO A 164 -1.30 2.61 -7.90
CA PRO A 164 -2.10 1.85 -6.94
C PRO A 164 -3.32 2.65 -6.51
N ALA A 165 -4.47 1.99 -6.58
CA ALA A 165 -5.76 2.61 -6.35
C ALA A 165 -6.37 2.12 -5.03
N PRO A 166 -7.20 2.96 -4.38
CA PRO A 166 -7.90 2.55 -3.18
C PRO A 166 -8.95 1.48 -3.48
N PRO A 167 -9.34 0.67 -2.47
CA PRO A 167 -10.44 -0.28 -2.60
C PRO A 167 -11.72 0.38 -3.10
N ARG A 168 -12.47 -0.33 -3.97
CA ARG A 168 -13.73 0.16 -4.55
C ARG A 168 -14.77 0.58 -3.52
N LYS A 169 -14.77 -0.08 -2.36
CA LYS A 169 -15.65 0.22 -1.21
C LYS A 169 -15.44 1.63 -0.65
N LEU A 170 -14.21 2.17 -0.71
CA LEU A 170 -13.88 3.49 -0.17
C LEU A 170 -14.16 4.63 -1.17
N PHE A 171 -14.41 4.32 -2.44
CA PHE A 171 -14.63 5.32 -3.48
C PHE A 171 -15.74 6.36 -3.14
N PRO A 172 -16.91 5.97 -2.57
CA PRO A 172 -17.93 6.94 -2.17
C PRO A 172 -17.43 7.95 -1.13
N ALA A 173 -16.72 7.50 -0.09
CA ALA A 173 -16.18 8.38 0.95
C ALA A 173 -15.10 9.32 0.38
N ILE A 174 -14.22 8.80 -0.48
CA ILE A 174 -13.19 9.58 -1.17
C ILE A 174 -13.82 10.67 -2.05
N THR A 175 -14.85 10.32 -2.82
CA THR A 175 -15.56 11.29 -3.69
C THR A 175 -16.28 12.34 -2.85
N THR A 176 -16.94 11.96 -1.76
CA THR A 176 -17.55 12.91 -0.81
C THR A 176 -16.50 13.85 -0.22
N ARG A 177 -15.33 13.34 0.17
CA ARG A 177 -14.24 14.19 0.69
C ARG A 177 -13.77 15.21 -0.34
N ILE A 178 -13.60 14.81 -1.59
CA ILE A 178 -13.22 15.72 -2.69
C ILE A 178 -14.31 16.79 -2.88
N LYS A 179 -15.60 16.40 -2.87
CA LYS A 179 -16.72 17.34 -2.97
C LYS A 179 -16.72 18.36 -1.84
N ILE A 180 -16.50 17.93 -0.59
CA ILE A 180 -16.40 18.83 0.56
C ILE A 180 -15.26 19.83 0.36
N MET A 181 -14.08 19.36 -0.07
CA MET A 181 -12.92 20.24 -0.30
C MET A 181 -13.15 21.28 -1.40
N ALA A 182 -13.95 20.94 -2.41
CA ALA A 182 -14.31 21.82 -3.52
C ALA A 182 -15.62 22.62 -3.29
N GLY A 183 -16.26 22.50 -2.12
CA GLY A 183 -17.53 23.18 -1.83
C GLY A 183 -18.72 22.69 -2.68
N LEU A 184 -18.64 21.48 -3.22
CA LEU A 184 -19.65 20.88 -4.10
C LEU A 184 -20.80 20.24 -3.32
N ASN A 185 -21.94 20.05 -3.99
CA ASN A 185 -23.10 19.39 -3.38
C ASN A 185 -22.86 17.88 -3.25
N ILE A 186 -22.68 17.42 -2.01
CA ILE A 186 -22.44 16.01 -1.65
C ILE A 186 -23.64 15.09 -1.93
N ALA A 187 -24.86 15.63 -1.87
CA ALA A 187 -26.10 14.88 -2.08
C ALA A 187 -26.39 14.64 -3.58
N GLU A 188 -25.96 15.54 -4.46
CA GLU A 188 -26.17 15.39 -5.90
C GLU A 188 -25.12 14.46 -6.52
N ARG A 189 -25.57 13.47 -7.30
CA ARG A 189 -24.73 12.40 -7.89
C ARG A 189 -25.08 12.05 -9.33
N ARG A 190 -26.18 12.60 -9.85
CA ARG A 190 -26.70 12.31 -11.19
C ARG A 190 -26.22 13.31 -12.22
N LEU A 191 -25.91 14.54 -11.78
CA LEU A 191 -25.46 15.62 -12.65
C LEU A 191 -23.95 15.86 -12.49
N PRO A 192 -23.27 16.25 -13.58
CA PRO A 192 -21.90 16.79 -13.50
C PRO A 192 -21.83 17.99 -12.55
N GLN A 193 -20.69 18.14 -11.87
CA GLN A 193 -20.42 19.26 -10.95
C GLN A 193 -18.99 19.77 -11.17
N GLU A 194 -18.78 21.08 -11.04
CA GLU A 194 -17.51 21.77 -11.18
C GLU A 194 -17.34 22.77 -10.01
N GLY A 195 -16.12 22.94 -9.52
CA GLY A 195 -15.77 23.80 -8.38
C GLY A 195 -14.33 24.24 -8.41
#